data_AF-A0AAV5WLG3-F1
#
_entry.id   AF-A0AAV5WLG3-F1
#
_cell.length_a   1.000
_cell.length_b   1.000
_cell.length_c   1.000
_cell.angle_alpha   90.00
_cell.angle_beta   90.00
_cell.angle_gamma   90.00
#
_symmetry.space_group_name_H-M   'P 1'
#
loop_
_entity.id
_entity.type
_entity.pdbx_description
1 polymer ?
#
loop_
_entity_poly.entity_id
_entity_poly.type
_entity_poly.pdbx_seq_one_letter_code
_entity_poly.pdbx_strand_id
1 'polypeptide(L)' 'LAESFLIKSTVISHARRLLLADKFRLSLLETHCFTKVFTTLKRIKELEFFDEFTELSLEMRSRLLTRMMELVE' A
#
# COMPACT_ATOMS: atom_id res chain seq x y z
N LEU A 1 8.90 -14.23 8.02
CA LEU A 1 10.22 -13.56 8.05
C LEU A 1 10.30 -12.40 7.05
N ALA A 2 10.11 -12.65 5.74
CA ALA A 2 10.20 -11.61 4.70
C ALA A 2 9.29 -10.39 4.95
N GLU A 3 7.99 -10.60 5.23
CA GLU A 3 7.05 -9.50 5.51
C GLU A 3 7.49 -8.63 6.70
N SER A 4 7.95 -9.26 7.78
CA SER A 4 8.43 -8.57 8.97
C SER A 4 9.67 -7.70 8.68
N PHE A 5 10.51 -8.09 7.72
CA PHE A 5 11.61 -7.28 7.23
C PHE A 5 11.12 -6.11 6.36
N LEU A 6 10.19 -6.36 5.42
CA LEU A 6 9.60 -5.33 4.56
C LEU A 6 8.82 -4.26 5.36
N ILE A 7 8.15 -4.67 6.45
CA ILE A 7 7.48 -3.78 7.41
C ILE A 7 8.50 -2.90 8.15
N LYS A 8 9.59 -3.48 8.66
CA LYS A 8 10.59 -2.77 9.48
C LYS A 8 11.62 -1.97 8.67
N SER A 9 11.81 -2.29 7.40
CA SER A 9 12.76 -1.58 6.52
C SER A 9 12.41 -0.10 6.41
N THR A 10 13.42 0.76 6.41
CA THR A 10 13.29 2.20 6.11
C THR A 10 13.67 2.53 4.66
N VAL A 11 14.33 1.61 3.96
CA VAL A 11 14.87 1.81 2.60
C VAL A 11 13.81 1.67 1.52
N ILE A 12 12.73 0.93 1.78
CA ILE A 12 11.68 0.64 0.80
C ILE A 12 10.56 1.66 0.91
N SER A 13 10.24 2.34 -0.20
CA SER A 13 9.14 3.31 -0.30
C SER A 13 7.78 2.68 0.04
N HIS A 14 6.81 3.51 0.40
CA HIS A 14 5.46 3.03 0.72
C HIS A 14 4.74 2.44 -0.49
N ALA A 15 4.88 3.05 -1.67
CA ALA A 15 4.36 2.51 -2.94
C ALA A 15 4.95 1.14 -3.25
N ARG A 16 6.28 0.98 -3.10
CA ARG A 16 6.96 -0.30 -3.36
C ARG A 16 6.61 -1.38 -2.35
N ARG A 17 6.34 -1.04 -1.08
CA ARG A 17 5.80 -2.02 -0.11
C ARG A 17 4.43 -2.52 -0.53
N LEU A 18 3.55 -1.62 -0.98
CA LEU A 18 2.22 -2.01 -1.45
C LEU A 18 2.30 -2.88 -2.70
N LEU A 19 3.16 -2.54 -3.66
CA LEU A 19 3.39 -3.34 -4.86
C LEU A 19 3.95 -4.73 -4.55
N LEU A 20 4.89 -4.84 -3.59
CA LEU A 20 5.37 -6.13 -3.12
C LEU A 20 4.28 -6.92 -2.40
N ALA A 21 3.38 -6.24 -1.66
CA ALA A 21 2.27 -6.88 -0.99
C ALA A 21 1.26 -7.46 -1.99
N ASP A 22 0.93 -6.71 -3.03
CA ASP A 22 0.08 -7.13 -4.16
C ASP A 22 0.71 -8.30 -4.95
N LYS A 23 1.91 -8.10 -5.51
CA LYS A 23 2.58 -9.10 -6.38
C LYS A 23 2.85 -10.44 -5.69
N PHE A 24 3.14 -10.44 -4.39
CA PHE A 24 3.48 -11.66 -3.64
C PHE A 24 2.38 -12.09 -2.65
N ARG A 25 1.20 -11.47 -2.68
CA ARG A 25 0.05 -11.75 -1.78
C ARG A 25 0.42 -11.75 -0.28
N LEU A 26 1.21 -10.75 0.12
CA LEU A 26 1.76 -10.62 1.47
C LEU A 26 0.76 -9.90 2.39
N SER A 27 -0.20 -10.66 2.93
CA SER A 27 -1.35 -10.13 3.66
C SER A 27 -1.01 -9.37 4.96
N LEU A 28 0.11 -9.68 5.62
CA LEU A 28 0.55 -8.94 6.81
C LEU A 28 1.20 -7.61 6.41
N LEU A 29 2.00 -7.59 5.34
CA LEU A 29 2.57 -6.35 4.78
C LEU A 29 1.47 -5.43 4.23
N GLU A 30 0.50 -6.01 3.52
CA GLU A 30 -0.71 -5.33 3.05
C GLU A 30 -1.47 -4.70 4.23
N THR A 31 -1.85 -5.50 5.23
CA THR A 31 -2.54 -5.03 6.44
C THR A 31 -1.77 -3.90 7.12
N HIS A 32 -0.44 -4.01 7.21
CA HIS A 32 0.41 -2.94 7.75
C HIS A 32 0.33 -1.66 6.92
N CYS A 33 0.36 -1.77 5.59
CA CYS A 33 0.22 -0.61 4.70
C CYS A 33 -1.12 0.11 4.91
N PHE A 34 -2.25 -0.61 4.88
CA PHE A 34 -3.58 -0.01 5.07
C PHE A 34 -3.81 0.55 6.49
N THR A 35 -3.26 -0.09 7.54
CA THR A 35 -3.50 0.31 8.94
C THR A 35 -2.50 1.31 9.52
N LYS A 36 -1.28 1.42 8.96
CA LYS A 36 -0.20 2.26 9.51
C LYS A 36 0.39 3.28 8.54
N VAL A 37 0.24 3.07 7.22
CA VAL A 37 0.83 3.95 6.20
C VAL A 37 -0.24 4.79 5.50
N PHE A 38 -1.30 4.13 5.02
CA PHE A 38 -2.41 4.74 4.28
C PHE A 38 -3.55 5.13 5.21
N THR A 39 -3.21 5.95 6.21
CA THR A 39 -4.11 6.47 7.25
C THR A 39 -4.72 7.83 6.91
N THR A 40 -4.33 8.44 5.79
CA THR A 40 -4.86 9.72 5.32
C THR A 40 -4.98 9.74 3.80
N LEU A 41 -5.95 10.50 3.28
CA LEU A 41 -6.15 10.68 1.84
C LEU A 41 -4.90 11.21 1.12
N LYS A 42 -4.12 12.08 1.78
CA LYS A 42 -2.86 12.60 1.21
C LYS A 42 -1.88 11.47 0.93
N ARG A 43 -1.70 10.52 1.86
CA ARG A 43 -0.79 9.37 1.68
C ARG A 43 -1.23 8.42 0.58
N ILE A 44 -2.53 8.31 0.30
CA ILE A 44 -3.04 7.47 -0.80
C ILE A 44 -2.87 8.20 -2.13
N LYS A 45 -3.21 9.49 -2.22
CA LYS A 45 -2.97 10.31 -3.42
C LYS A 45 -1.47 10.45 -3.75
N GLU A 46 -0.60 10.46 -2.74
CA GLU A 46 0.85 10.39 -2.94
C GLU A 46 1.28 9.15 -3.75
N LEU A 47 0.52 8.04 -3.74
CA LEU A 47 0.83 6.84 -4.53
C LEU A 47 0.72 7.07 -6.04
N GLU A 48 -0.19 7.93 -6.50
CA GLU A 48 -0.46 8.17 -7.93
C GLU A 48 0.76 8.76 -8.67
N PHE A 49 1.73 9.31 -7.94
CA PHE A 49 2.98 9.87 -8.45
C PHE A 49 4.14 8.85 -8.54
N PHE A 50 3.93 7.61 -8.11
CA PHE A 50 4.94 6.54 -8.18
C PHE A 50 4.65 5.56 -9.31
N ASP A 51 5.66 5.22 -10.11
CA ASP A 51 5.52 4.24 -11.20
C ASP A 51 4.98 2.89 -10.70
N GLU A 52 5.31 2.50 -9.46
CA GLU A 52 4.79 1.30 -8.81
C GLU A 52 3.25 1.24 -8.74
N PHE A 53 2.55 2.38 -8.75
CA PHE A 53 1.08 2.43 -8.79
C PHE A 53 0.52 1.94 -10.12
N THR A 54 1.24 2.16 -11.22
CA THR A 54 0.86 1.68 -12.57
C THR A 54 0.95 0.15 -12.69
N GLU A 55 1.78 -0.48 -11.85
CA GLU A 55 1.95 -1.94 -11.78
C GLU A 55 0.96 -2.64 -10.83
N LEU A 56 0.19 -1.91 -10.01
CA LEU A 56 -0.77 -2.51 -9.08
C LEU A 56 -1.93 -3.21 -9.81
N SER A 57 -2.33 -4.36 -9.26
CA SER A 57 -3.52 -5.10 -9.68
C SER A 57 -4.80 -4.26 -9.54
N LEU A 58 -5.81 -4.60 -10.35
CA LEU A 58 -7.12 -3.95 -10.29
C LEU A 58 -7.80 -4.18 -8.93
N GLU A 59 -7.58 -5.33 -8.30
CA GLU A 59 -8.04 -5.63 -6.94
C GLU A 59 -7.41 -4.67 -5.92
N MET A 60 -6.08 -4.50 -5.95
CA MET A 60 -5.39 -3.59 -5.03
C MET A 60 -5.83 -2.14 -5.23
N ARG A 61 -6.02 -1.69 -6.47
CA ARG A 61 -6.59 -0.36 -6.76
C ARG A 61 -8.01 -0.20 -6.23
N SER A 62 -8.86 -1.22 -6.38
CA SER A 62 -10.21 -1.20 -5.79
C SER A 62 -10.16 -1.06 -4.27
N ARG A 63 -9.22 -1.75 -3.59
CA ARG A 63 -9.06 -1.66 -2.14
C ARG A 63 -8.51 -0.30 -1.69
N LEU A 64 -7.63 0.32 -2.47
CA LEU A 64 -7.21 1.71 -2.25
C LEU A 64 -8.39 2.68 -2.38
N LEU A 65 -9.26 2.51 -3.40
CA LEU A 65 -10.45 3.34 -3.58
C LEU A 65 -11.43 3.20 -2.42
N THR A 66 -11.73 1.97 -1.98
CA THR A 66 -12.52 1.74 -0.76
C THR A 66 -11.89 2.44 0.45
N ARG A 67 -10.57 2.30 0.64
CA ARG A 67 -9.86 2.97 1.74
C ARG A 67 -9.90 4.50 1.66
N MET A 68 -9.95 5.07 0.46
CA MET A 68 -10.15 6.51 0.29
C MET A 68 -11.55 6.93 0.72
N MET A 69 -12.59 6.17 0.38
CA MET A 69 -13.96 6.47 0.82
C MET A 69 -14.08 6.44 2.36
N GLU A 70 -13.54 5.40 3.00
CA GLU A 70 -13.45 5.26 4.48
C GLU A 70 -12.69 6.40 5.20
N LEU A 71 -11.96 7.25 4.47
CA LEU A 71 -11.17 8.37 5.01
C LEU A 71 -11.74 9.74 4.61
N VAL A 72 -12.89 9.78 3.93
CA VAL A 72 -13.69 10.98 3.63
C VAL A 72 -14.85 11.16 4.60
N GLU A 73 -15.38 10.05 5.14
CA GLU A 73 -16.39 10.00 6.20
C GLU A 73 -15.82 10.27 7.61
#